data_AF-A0A9W9M998-F1
#
_entry.id   AF-A0A9W9M998-F1
#
_cell.length_a   1.000
_cell.length_b   1.000
_cell.length_c   1.000
_cell.angle_alpha   90.00
_cell.angle_beta   90.00
_cell.angle_gamma   90.00
#
_symmetry.space_group_name_H-M   'P 1'
#
loop_
_entity.id
_entity.type
_entity.pdbx_description
1 polymer ?
#
loop_
_entity_poly.entity_id
_entity_poly.type
_entity_poly.pdbx_seq_one_letter_code
_entity_poly.pdbx_strand_id
1 'polypeptide(L)'
;MSGPNLHNALLRPPIIQILRAQGFHSTRPSVLESIQDLTGRYLIILASSAAEHAANSHPYDPVPDLEDIYQALQDAGAIRPQLREWEEEWQGEEDMRGLDAFLGWITGPAHREIRRVAGFVPSEGDMVDPDAVEKEDYLTALKKKHSKTGEESRYAGTVLGKHAEEHPVVIEGGVPSIQDWGTQVRARALEATDSDSSGVSSAPSHLSDDEAMGA
;
A
#
# COMPACT_ATOMS: atom_id res chain seq x y z
N MET A 1 6.30 -7.20 -7.86
CA MET A 1 5.43 -6.33 -7.02
C MET A 1 6.36 -5.59 -6.06
N SER A 2 6.49 -4.26 -6.16
CA SER A 2 7.21 -3.51 -5.12
C SER A 2 6.43 -3.64 -3.79
N GLY A 3 7.14 -3.62 -2.65
CA GLY A 3 6.54 -3.71 -1.31
C GLY A 3 5.32 -2.79 -1.08
N PRO A 4 5.33 -1.52 -1.53
CA PRO A 4 4.18 -0.62 -1.39
C PRO A 4 2.88 -1.12 -2.02
N ASN A 5 2.96 -1.82 -3.16
CA ASN A 5 1.77 -2.33 -3.85
C ASN A 5 1.15 -3.55 -3.16
N LEU A 6 1.91 -4.24 -2.30
CA LEU A 6 1.39 -5.38 -1.56
C LEU A 6 0.39 -4.96 -0.49
N HIS A 7 0.72 -3.93 0.30
CA HIS A 7 -0.16 -3.45 1.37
C HIS A 7 -1.52 -3.01 0.81
N ASN A 8 -1.50 -2.28 -0.30
CA ASN A 8 -2.71 -1.91 -1.03
C ASN A 8 -3.48 -3.14 -1.52
N ALA A 9 -2.81 -4.12 -2.13
CA ALA A 9 -3.47 -5.35 -2.59
C ALA A 9 -4.11 -6.15 -1.44
N LEU A 10 -3.51 -6.13 -0.25
CA LEU A 10 -4.04 -6.79 0.96
C LEU A 10 -5.24 -6.07 1.58
N LEU A 11 -5.47 -4.78 1.27
CA LEU A 11 -6.69 -4.06 1.67
C LEU A 11 -7.91 -4.48 0.85
N ARG A 12 -7.71 -5.05 -0.34
CA ARG A 12 -8.81 -5.42 -1.24
C ARG A 12 -9.73 -6.51 -0.64
N PRO A 13 -9.24 -7.64 -0.10
CA PRO A 13 -10.10 -8.64 0.53
C PRO A 13 -10.98 -8.11 1.69
N PRO A 14 -10.46 -7.37 2.70
CA PRO A 14 -11.29 -6.88 3.79
C PRO A 14 -12.33 -5.86 3.32
N ILE A 15 -12.01 -4.98 2.37
CA ILE A 15 -12.99 -4.05 1.78
C ILE A 15 -14.15 -4.82 1.13
N ILE A 16 -13.84 -5.87 0.35
CA ILE A 16 -14.88 -6.71 -0.27
C ILE A 16 -15.72 -7.45 0.78
N GLN A 17 -15.11 -7.92 1.87
CA GLN A 17 -15.83 -8.60 2.96
C GLN A 17 -16.80 -7.65 3.66
N ILE A 18 -16.36 -6.42 3.97
CA ILE A 18 -17.21 -5.39 4.56
C ILE A 18 -18.36 -5.04 3.62
N LEU A 19 -18.09 -4.78 2.33
CA LEU A 19 -19.13 -4.44 1.36
C LEU A 19 -20.15 -5.58 1.17
N ARG A 20 -19.71 -6.84 1.12
CA ARG A 20 -20.62 -7.99 1.04
C ARG A 20 -21.49 -8.13 2.28
N ALA A 21 -20.94 -7.89 3.47
CA ALA A 21 -21.72 -7.88 4.71
C ALA A 21 -22.79 -6.77 4.75
N GLN A 22 -22.57 -5.67 4.02
CA GLN A 22 -23.57 -4.62 3.82
C GLN A 22 -24.58 -4.94 2.69
N GLY A 23 -24.49 -6.10 2.04
CA GLY A 23 -25.40 -6.52 0.97
C GLY A 23 -24.98 -6.08 -0.44
N PHE A 24 -23.75 -5.61 -0.64
CA PHE A 24 -23.23 -5.35 -1.99
C PHE A 24 -22.73 -6.63 -2.65
N HIS A 25 -23.40 -7.06 -3.72
CA HIS A 25 -23.11 -8.32 -4.41
C HIS A 25 -22.20 -8.16 -5.64
N SER A 26 -22.12 -6.94 -6.20
CA SER A 26 -21.31 -6.64 -7.39
C SER A 26 -20.90 -5.18 -7.40
N THR A 27 -19.69 -4.88 -7.88
CA THR A 27 -19.21 -3.52 -8.11
C THR A 27 -18.25 -3.49 -9.30
N ARG A 28 -18.08 -2.32 -9.92
CA ARG A 28 -17.08 -2.12 -10.98
C ARG A 28 -15.67 -2.17 -10.36
N PRO A 29 -14.68 -2.80 -11.02
CA PRO A 29 -13.30 -2.86 -10.50
C PRO A 29 -12.73 -1.48 -10.17
N SER A 30 -13.01 -0.46 -10.99
CA SER A 30 -12.54 0.91 -10.77
C SER A 30 -13.03 1.53 -9.45
N VAL A 31 -14.27 1.23 -9.03
CA VAL A 31 -14.83 1.74 -7.78
C VAL A 31 -14.11 1.10 -6.59
N LEU A 32 -13.85 -0.21 -6.67
CA LEU A 32 -13.14 -0.92 -5.62
C LEU A 32 -11.69 -0.41 -5.49
N GLU A 33 -11.02 -0.13 -6.60
CA GLU A 33 -9.67 0.46 -6.61
C GLU A 33 -9.67 1.87 -6.00
N SER A 34 -10.66 2.71 -6.31
CA SER A 34 -10.80 4.03 -5.68
C SER A 34 -11.03 3.94 -4.16
N ILE A 35 -11.89 3.02 -3.72
CA ILE A 35 -12.13 2.80 -2.28
C ILE A 35 -10.85 2.29 -1.62
N GLN A 36 -10.13 1.37 -2.25
CA GLN A 36 -8.87 0.83 -1.72
C GLN A 36 -7.80 1.91 -1.57
N ASP A 37 -7.64 2.79 -2.56
CA ASP A 37 -6.73 3.94 -2.48
C ASP A 37 -7.15 4.92 -1.38
N LEU A 38 -8.45 5.24 -1.29
CA LEU A 38 -8.97 6.09 -0.23
C LEU A 38 -8.74 5.49 1.17
N THR A 39 -9.00 4.19 1.35
CA THR A 39 -8.75 3.49 2.60
C THR A 39 -7.27 3.50 2.97
N GLY A 40 -6.38 3.24 2.00
CA GLY A 40 -4.93 3.29 2.23
C GLY A 40 -4.48 4.68 2.70
N ARG A 41 -4.93 5.73 2.03
CA ARG A 41 -4.62 7.12 2.41
C ARG A 41 -5.20 7.48 3.78
N TYR A 42 -6.43 7.05 4.06
CA TYR A 42 -7.08 7.29 5.34
C TYR A 42 -6.33 6.64 6.51
N LEU A 43 -5.87 5.40 6.34
CA LEU A 43 -5.06 4.71 7.36
C LEU A 43 -3.72 5.41 7.60
N ILE A 44 -3.08 5.93 6.55
CA ILE A 44 -1.84 6.72 6.69
C ILE A 44 -2.12 8.01 7.46
N ILE A 45 -3.21 8.71 7.15
CA ILE A 45 -3.59 9.94 7.87
C ILE A 45 -3.80 9.66 9.37
N LEU A 46 -4.54 8.61 9.71
CA LEU A 46 -4.77 8.21 11.10
C LEU A 46 -3.46 7.83 11.81
N ALA A 47 -2.61 7.04 11.15
CA ALA A 47 -1.33 6.61 11.74
C ALA A 47 -0.38 7.80 11.97
N SER A 48 -0.32 8.75 11.02
CA SER A 48 0.47 9.97 11.17
C SER A 48 -0.05 10.85 12.29
N SER A 49 -1.37 11.07 12.36
CA SER A 49 -1.99 11.86 13.43
C SER A 49 -1.78 11.24 14.81
N ALA A 50 -1.96 9.93 14.96
CA ALA A 50 -1.70 9.23 16.22
C ALA A 50 -0.22 9.30 16.63
N ALA A 51 0.71 9.23 15.67
CA ALA A 51 2.13 9.40 15.96
C ALA A 51 2.49 10.83 16.37
N GLU A 52 1.84 11.84 15.78
CA GLU A 52 2.00 13.24 16.17
C GLU A 52 1.47 13.48 17.59
N HIS A 53 0.31 12.92 17.93
CA HIS A 53 -0.24 12.98 19.29
C HIS A 53 0.70 12.33 20.30
N ALA A 54 1.19 11.12 20.02
CA ALA A 54 2.15 10.42 20.88
C ALA A 54 3.45 11.24 21.07
N ALA A 55 3.95 11.88 20.00
CA ALA A 55 5.15 12.70 20.08
C ALA A 55 4.97 13.96 20.95
N ASN A 56 3.74 14.49 21.02
CA ASN A 56 3.41 15.67 21.81
C ASN A 56 3.08 15.31 23.28
N SER A 57 2.33 14.23 23.47
CA SER A 57 1.82 13.79 24.78
C SER A 57 2.83 12.96 25.56
N HIS A 58 3.72 12.23 24.88
CA HIS A 58 4.68 11.30 25.49
C HIS A 58 6.15 11.67 25.18
N PRO A 59 6.72 12.73 25.80
CA PRO A 59 8.06 13.24 25.48
C PRO A 59 9.22 12.26 25.67
N TYR A 60 9.05 11.25 26.53
CA TYR A 60 10.10 10.29 26.88
C TYR A 60 9.95 8.93 26.19
N ASP A 61 8.76 8.60 25.70
CA ASP A 61 8.45 7.34 25.03
C ASP A 61 7.31 7.57 24.02
N PRO A 62 7.61 8.00 22.78
CA PRO A 62 6.61 8.40 21.79
C PRO A 62 5.97 7.18 21.10
N VAL A 63 5.55 6.19 21.87
CA VAL A 63 4.77 5.05 21.41
C VAL A 63 3.29 5.41 21.52
N PRO A 64 2.52 5.34 20.40
CA PRO A 64 1.11 5.66 20.45
C PRO A 64 0.33 4.73 21.36
N ASP A 65 -0.49 5.30 22.23
CA ASP A 65 -1.42 4.57 23.08
C ASP A 65 -2.88 4.70 22.59
N LEU A 66 -3.83 4.23 23.41
CA LEU A 66 -5.25 4.27 23.06
C LEU A 66 -5.79 5.70 22.98
N GLU A 67 -5.27 6.61 23.82
CA GLU A 67 -5.70 8.01 23.88
C GLU A 67 -5.24 8.76 22.63
N ASP A 68 -4.01 8.52 22.17
CA ASP A 68 -3.50 9.07 20.91
C ASP A 68 -4.32 8.61 19.70
N ILE A 69 -4.74 7.33 19.68
CA ILE A 69 -5.60 6.77 18.62
C ILE A 69 -6.99 7.39 18.68
N TYR A 70 -7.54 7.55 19.89
CA TYR A 70 -8.84 8.17 20.10
C TYR A 70 -8.85 9.62 19.60
N GLN A 71 -7.81 10.39 19.94
CA GLN A 71 -7.64 11.77 19.47
C GLN A 71 -7.52 11.84 17.95
N ALA A 72 -6.73 10.95 17.33
CA ALA A 72 -6.61 10.88 15.87
C ALA A 72 -7.94 10.55 15.18
N LEU A 73 -8.77 9.68 15.78
CA LEU A 73 -10.11 9.36 15.28
C LEU A 73 -11.09 10.53 15.42
N GLN A 74 -10.97 11.34 16.48
CA GLN A 74 -11.74 12.56 16.64
C GLN A 74 -11.35 13.62 15.62
N ASP A 75 -10.06 13.84 15.40
CA ASP A 75 -9.53 14.80 14.42
C ASP A 75 -9.97 14.45 12.99
N ALA A 76 -9.95 13.16 12.66
CA ALA A 76 -10.45 12.64 11.40
C ALA A 76 -11.98 12.68 11.29
N GLY A 77 -12.69 13.05 12.37
CA GLY A 77 -14.14 13.11 12.45
C GLY A 77 -14.83 11.75 12.41
N ALA A 78 -14.10 10.66 12.68
CA ALA A 78 -14.62 9.30 12.70
C ALA A 78 -15.41 9.00 13.97
N ILE A 79 -14.94 9.54 15.10
CA ILE A 79 -15.64 9.53 16.37
C ILE A 79 -15.93 10.99 16.70
N ARG A 80 -17.16 11.45 16.51
CA ARG A 80 -17.53 12.83 16.85
C ARG A 80 -18.31 12.86 18.16
N PRO A 81 -17.94 13.75 19.10
CA PRO A 81 -18.85 14.19 20.15
C PRO A 81 -20.14 14.70 19.51
N GLN A 82 -21.27 14.30 20.08
CA GLN A 82 -22.60 14.73 19.66
C GLN A 82 -23.05 15.99 20.43
N LEU A 83 -22.44 16.27 21.58
CA LEU A 83 -22.54 17.52 22.33
C LEU A 83 -21.55 18.54 21.77
N ARG A 84 -21.91 19.80 21.91
CA ARG A 84 -20.97 20.91 21.76
C ARG A 84 -20.17 21.06 23.06
N GLU A 85 -18.95 21.58 22.96
CA GLU A 85 -18.03 21.79 24.09
C GLU A 85 -18.70 22.44 25.31
N TRP A 86 -19.54 23.45 25.11
CA TRP A 86 -20.26 24.15 26.19
C TRP A 86 -21.36 23.34 26.89
N GLU A 87 -21.90 22.29 26.25
CA GLU A 87 -22.95 21.42 26.78
C GLU A 87 -22.32 20.33 27.62
N GLU A 88 -21.14 19.87 27.18
CA GLU A 88 -20.26 18.98 27.93
C GLU A 88 -19.74 19.67 29.20
N GLU A 89 -19.27 20.92 29.09
CA GLU A 89 -18.84 21.73 30.24
C GLU A 89 -19.99 21.96 31.24
N TRP A 90 -21.21 22.23 30.74
CA TRP A 90 -22.38 22.40 31.59
C TRP A 90 -22.79 21.11 32.32
N GLN A 91 -22.68 19.95 31.64
CA GLN A 91 -23.00 18.65 32.23
C GLN A 91 -21.89 18.12 33.15
N GLY A 92 -20.65 18.57 32.94
CA GLY A 92 -19.48 18.13 33.69
C GLY A 92 -19.09 16.67 33.42
N GLU A 93 -19.57 16.10 32.31
CA GLU A 93 -19.32 14.71 31.88
C GLU A 93 -18.85 14.69 30.43
N GLU A 94 -17.87 13.85 30.11
CA GLU A 94 -17.36 13.70 28.74
C GLU A 94 -18.41 13.02 27.82
N ASP A 95 -18.55 13.49 26.58
CA ASP A 95 -19.48 12.89 25.62
C ASP A 95 -18.93 11.59 24.99
N MET A 96 -19.21 10.48 25.67
CA MET A 96 -18.77 9.15 25.25
C MET A 96 -19.62 8.52 24.13
N ARG A 97 -20.70 9.16 23.66
CA ARG A 97 -21.66 8.53 22.73
C ARG A 97 -21.04 8.13 21.41
N GLY A 98 -20.06 8.90 20.92
CA GLY A 98 -19.30 8.55 19.72
C GLY A 98 -18.50 7.26 19.91
N LEU A 99 -17.82 7.14 21.06
CA LEU A 99 -17.05 5.95 21.41
C LEU A 99 -17.96 4.75 21.65
N ASP A 100 -19.09 4.93 22.35
CA ASP A 100 -20.09 3.89 22.58
C ASP A 100 -20.69 3.37 21.27
N ALA A 101 -20.96 4.27 20.31
CA ALA A 101 -21.44 3.88 18.99
C ALA A 101 -20.37 3.07 18.22
N PHE A 102 -19.11 3.48 18.31
CA PHE A 102 -17.99 2.76 17.71
C PHE A 102 -17.80 1.37 18.33
N LEU A 103 -17.79 1.28 19.66
CA LEU A 103 -17.73 0.01 20.41
C LEU A 103 -18.93 -0.87 20.09
N GLY A 104 -20.13 -0.30 20.03
CA GLY A 104 -21.35 -0.99 19.65
C GLY A 104 -21.30 -1.52 18.21
N TRP A 105 -20.66 -0.80 17.29
CA TRP A 105 -20.44 -1.30 15.93
C TRP A 105 -19.46 -2.48 15.89
N ILE A 106 -18.32 -2.39 16.60
CA ILE A 106 -17.29 -3.46 16.69
C ILE A 106 -17.83 -4.72 17.36
N THR A 107 -18.55 -4.57 18.47
CA THR A 107 -19.04 -5.70 19.28
C THR A 107 -20.41 -6.19 18.83
N GLY A 108 -21.09 -5.40 17.99
CA GLY A 108 -22.47 -5.61 17.60
C GLY A 108 -22.68 -6.56 16.43
N PRO A 109 -23.94 -6.66 15.97
CA PRO A 109 -24.33 -7.57 14.90
C PRO A 109 -23.68 -7.24 13.55
N ALA A 110 -23.39 -5.95 13.29
CA ALA A 110 -22.76 -5.52 12.04
C ALA A 110 -21.36 -6.11 11.85
N HIS A 111 -20.50 -6.01 12.86
CA HIS A 111 -19.17 -6.62 12.82
C HIS A 111 -19.23 -8.16 12.84
N ARG A 112 -20.18 -8.75 13.57
CA ARG A 112 -20.42 -10.20 13.54
C ARG A 112 -20.75 -10.68 12.13
N GLU A 113 -21.56 -9.93 11.38
CA GLU A 113 -21.89 -10.25 9.99
C GLU A 113 -20.67 -10.12 9.06
N ILE A 114 -19.86 -9.08 9.23
CA ILE A 114 -18.57 -8.95 8.52
C ILE A 114 -17.67 -10.17 8.78
N ARG A 115 -17.55 -10.59 10.05
CA ARG A 115 -16.81 -11.79 10.44
C ARG A 115 -17.38 -13.06 9.83
N ARG A 116 -18.70 -13.21 9.77
CA ARG A 116 -19.38 -14.35 9.12
C ARG A 116 -19.05 -14.40 7.63
N VAL A 117 -19.17 -13.28 6.91
CA VAL A 117 -18.84 -13.18 5.47
C VAL A 117 -17.36 -13.42 5.20
N ALA A 118 -16.49 -12.97 6.10
CA ALA A 118 -15.06 -13.23 6.05
C ALA A 118 -14.68 -14.68 6.40
N GLY A 119 -15.62 -15.45 6.97
CA GLY A 119 -15.42 -16.84 7.36
C GLY A 119 -14.84 -17.04 8.76
N PHE A 120 -14.77 -15.99 9.59
CA PHE A 120 -14.32 -16.08 10.99
C PHE A 120 -15.40 -16.60 11.95
N VAL A 121 -16.68 -16.57 11.55
CA VAL A 121 -17.79 -17.12 12.34
C VAL A 121 -18.46 -18.24 11.54
N PRO A 122 -18.71 -19.41 12.14
CA PRO A 122 -19.44 -20.50 11.50
C PRO A 122 -20.82 -20.04 10.99
N SER A 123 -21.16 -20.42 9.77
CA SER A 123 -22.53 -20.24 9.24
C SER A 123 -23.38 -21.46 9.58
N GLU A 124 -24.70 -21.29 9.67
CA GLU A 124 -25.65 -22.41 9.78
C GLU A 124 -25.39 -23.42 8.64
N GLY A 125 -25.03 -24.65 9.00
CA GLY A 125 -24.71 -25.74 8.05
C GLY A 125 -23.21 -26.03 7.84
N ASP A 126 -22.30 -25.24 8.43
CA ASP A 126 -20.86 -25.53 8.40
C ASP A 126 -20.54 -26.60 9.46
N MET A 127 -20.01 -27.76 9.05
CA MET A 127 -19.55 -28.81 9.97
C MET A 127 -18.27 -28.34 10.66
N VAL A 128 -18.41 -27.54 11.70
CA VAL A 128 -17.29 -27.09 12.53
C VAL A 128 -17.18 -28.03 13.72
N ASP A 129 -15.99 -28.60 13.90
CA ASP A 129 -15.63 -29.35 15.09
C ASP A 129 -15.83 -28.44 16.32
N PRO A 130 -16.65 -28.80 17.31
CA PRO A 130 -16.99 -27.91 18.44
C PRO A 130 -15.77 -27.42 19.25
N ASP A 131 -14.61 -28.07 19.11
CA ASP A 131 -13.34 -27.65 19.74
C ASP A 131 -12.46 -26.73 18.85
N ALA A 132 -12.82 -26.51 17.58
CA ALA A 132 -12.10 -25.61 16.68
C ALA A 132 -12.60 -24.16 16.86
N VAL A 133 -12.18 -23.52 17.94
CA VAL A 133 -12.67 -22.20 18.38
C VAL A 133 -12.40 -21.07 17.37
N GLU A 134 -11.45 -21.22 16.44
CA GLU A 134 -11.22 -20.21 15.40
C GLU A 134 -10.92 -20.88 14.06
N LYS A 135 -11.79 -20.63 13.06
CA LYS A 135 -11.51 -21.00 11.68
C LYS A 135 -10.25 -20.26 11.24
N GLU A 136 -9.29 -20.99 10.67
CA GLU A 136 -7.96 -20.50 10.31
C GLU A 136 -8.02 -19.19 9.50
N ASP A 137 -7.14 -18.24 9.83
CA ASP A 137 -7.02 -16.94 9.15
C ASP A 137 -7.01 -17.08 7.62
N TYR A 138 -7.67 -16.16 6.91
CA TYR A 138 -7.80 -16.15 5.46
C TYR A 138 -6.47 -16.34 4.73
N LEU A 139 -5.39 -15.67 5.18
CA LEU A 139 -4.07 -15.83 4.57
C LEU A 139 -3.50 -17.24 4.80
N THR A 140 -3.69 -17.78 6.00
CA THR A 140 -3.28 -19.15 6.36
C THR A 140 -4.06 -20.19 5.57
N ALA A 141 -5.38 -20.02 5.46
CA ALA A 141 -6.26 -20.83 4.64
C ALA A 141 -5.88 -20.74 3.14
N LEU A 142 -5.54 -19.55 2.65
CA LEU A 142 -5.09 -19.35 1.27
C LEU A 142 -3.75 -20.04 1.02
N LYS A 143 -2.78 -19.88 1.93
CA LYS A 143 -1.50 -20.59 1.89
C LYS A 143 -1.72 -22.10 1.84
N LYS A 144 -2.55 -22.66 2.72
CA LYS A 144 -2.89 -24.10 2.76
C LYS A 144 -3.61 -24.60 1.52
N LYS A 145 -4.60 -23.86 1.01
CA LYS A 145 -5.32 -24.21 -0.24
C LYS A 145 -4.38 -24.32 -1.42
N HIS A 146 -3.43 -23.39 -1.55
CA HIS A 146 -2.43 -23.48 -2.60
C HIS A 146 -1.28 -24.45 -2.22
N SER A 147 -1.07 -24.77 -0.94
CA SER A 147 -0.02 -25.70 -0.46
C SER A 147 -0.36 -27.19 -0.68
N LYS A 148 -1.54 -27.53 -1.21
CA LYS A 148 -1.90 -28.91 -1.53
C LYS A 148 -0.92 -29.60 -2.52
N THR A 149 -0.05 -28.82 -3.17
CA THR A 149 1.03 -29.27 -4.07
C THR A 149 2.45 -29.12 -3.49
N GLY A 150 2.62 -28.77 -2.20
CA GLY A 150 3.93 -28.83 -1.52
C GLY A 150 5.00 -27.80 -1.93
N GLU A 151 4.68 -26.80 -2.76
CA GLU A 151 5.68 -25.81 -3.18
C GLU A 151 5.65 -24.56 -2.30
N GLU A 152 6.27 -24.59 -1.12
CA GLU A 152 6.75 -23.35 -0.49
C GLU A 152 7.74 -22.62 -1.42
N SER A 153 8.43 -23.37 -2.29
CA SER A 153 9.33 -22.88 -3.34
C SER A 153 8.66 -21.92 -4.32
N ARG A 154 7.33 -21.99 -4.55
CA ARG A 154 6.66 -21.05 -5.47
C ARG A 154 6.61 -19.62 -4.95
N TYR A 155 6.71 -19.46 -3.63
CA TYR A 155 6.73 -18.16 -2.98
C TYR A 155 8.16 -17.68 -2.73
N ALA A 156 9.19 -18.48 -3.04
CA ALA A 156 10.57 -18.05 -2.95
C ALA A 156 10.83 -16.85 -3.88
N GLY A 157 11.50 -15.83 -3.37
CA GLY A 157 11.71 -14.56 -4.10
C GLY A 157 10.49 -13.64 -4.16
N THR A 158 9.36 -14.04 -3.56
CA THR A 158 8.19 -13.17 -3.37
C THR A 158 8.12 -12.63 -1.95
N VAL A 159 7.39 -11.54 -1.73
CA VAL A 159 7.19 -10.95 -0.39
C VAL A 159 6.45 -11.89 0.58
N LEU A 160 5.85 -12.98 0.08
CA LEU A 160 5.09 -13.96 0.89
C LEU A 160 5.89 -15.20 1.29
N GLY A 161 7.10 -15.39 0.74
CA GLY A 161 7.95 -16.56 0.98
C GLY A 161 9.38 -16.18 1.38
N LYS A 162 10.30 -17.14 1.32
CA LYS A 162 11.71 -16.92 1.65
C LYS A 162 12.37 -16.01 0.61
N HIS A 163 13.34 -15.19 1.02
CA HIS A 163 14.17 -14.43 0.09
C HIS A 163 14.80 -15.39 -0.93
N ALA A 164 14.79 -15.00 -2.21
CA ALA A 164 15.46 -15.79 -3.25
C ALA A 164 16.97 -15.74 -3.01
N GLU A 165 17.64 -16.87 -3.24
CA GLU A 165 19.09 -16.92 -3.30
C GLU A 165 19.58 -16.04 -4.46
N GLU A 166 20.58 -15.19 -4.21
CA GLU A 166 21.17 -14.30 -5.22
C GLU A 166 21.89 -15.15 -6.28
N HIS A 167 21.25 -15.34 -7.44
CA HIS A 167 21.90 -16.00 -8.57
C HIS A 167 22.68 -14.96 -9.38
N PRO A 168 24.00 -15.12 -9.60
CA PRO A 168 24.74 -14.22 -10.46
C PRO A 168 24.22 -14.34 -11.90
N VAL A 169 23.61 -13.27 -12.41
CA VAL A 169 23.12 -13.21 -13.79
C VAL A 169 24.33 -13.07 -14.71
N VAL A 170 24.78 -14.19 -15.28
CA VAL A 170 25.81 -14.22 -16.31
C VAL A 170 25.17 -13.81 -17.63
N ILE A 171 25.62 -12.69 -18.21
CA ILE A 171 25.17 -12.23 -19.52
C ILE A 171 25.91 -13.06 -20.58
N GLU A 172 25.20 -13.92 -21.31
CA GLU A 172 25.82 -14.71 -22.39
C GLU A 172 26.42 -13.80 -23.46
N GLY A 173 27.72 -13.95 -23.73
CA GLY A 173 28.45 -13.16 -24.73
C GLY A 173 28.96 -11.79 -24.24
N GLY A 174 28.92 -11.51 -22.93
CA GLY A 174 29.33 -10.21 -22.39
C GLY A 174 29.82 -10.24 -20.93
N VAL A 175 29.80 -9.06 -20.31
CA VAL A 175 30.35 -8.78 -18.98
C VAL A 175 29.69 -9.64 -17.89
N PRO A 176 30.44 -10.20 -16.92
CA PRO A 176 29.93 -11.22 -15.99
C PRO A 176 28.91 -10.72 -14.96
N SER A 177 28.65 -9.41 -14.88
CA SER A 177 27.65 -8.86 -13.97
C SER A 177 26.91 -7.65 -14.56
N ILE A 178 25.69 -7.43 -14.06
CA ILE A 178 24.89 -6.25 -14.43
C ILE A 178 25.55 -4.93 -13.99
N GLN A 179 26.36 -4.96 -12.92
CA GLN A 179 27.09 -3.78 -12.46
C GLN A 179 28.22 -3.42 -13.43
N ASP A 180 28.95 -4.43 -13.92
CA ASP A 180 30.02 -4.25 -14.89
C ASP A 180 29.48 -3.87 -16.27
N TRP A 181 28.30 -4.37 -16.64
CA TRP A 181 27.58 -3.87 -17.81
C TRP A 181 27.18 -2.40 -17.65
N GLY A 182 26.69 -2.01 -16.47
CA GLY A 182 26.32 -0.63 -16.16
C GLY A 182 27.50 0.35 -16.18
N THR A 183 28.69 -0.07 -15.74
CA THR A 183 29.92 0.74 -15.87
C THR A 183 30.37 0.85 -17.32
N GLN A 184 30.27 -0.23 -18.11
CA GLN A 184 30.61 -0.22 -19.53
C GLN A 184 29.68 0.68 -20.36
N VAL A 185 28.37 0.65 -20.11
CA VAL A 185 27.40 1.52 -20.79
C VAL A 185 27.65 3.00 -20.45
N ARG A 186 27.96 3.31 -19.19
CA ARG A 186 28.31 4.68 -18.78
C ARG A 186 29.63 5.17 -19.37
N ALA A 187 30.64 4.30 -19.46
CA ALA A 187 31.92 4.63 -20.10
C ALA A 187 31.73 4.90 -21.61
N ARG A 188 30.93 4.10 -22.30
CA ARG A 188 30.64 4.29 -23.73
C ARG A 188 29.83 5.56 -24.01
N ALA A 189 28.98 5.98 -23.07
CA ALA A 189 28.26 7.25 -23.16
C ALA A 189 29.19 8.47 -23.00
N LEU A 190 30.25 8.36 -22.18
CA LEU A 190 31.27 9.40 -22.01
C LEU A 190 32.19 9.52 -23.24
N GLU A 191 32.57 8.39 -23.86
CA GLU A 191 33.39 8.39 -25.08
C GLU A 191 32.65 8.99 -26.30
N ALA A 192 31.32 8.82 -26.36
CA ALA A 192 30.49 9.41 -27.41
C ALA A 192 30.43 10.94 -27.31
N THR A 193 30.47 11.52 -26.11
CA THR A 193 30.43 12.97 -25.92
C THR A 193 31.74 13.69 -26.26
N ASP A 194 32.89 13.02 -26.14
CA ASP A 194 34.19 13.61 -26.51
C ASP A 194 34.46 13.57 -28.02
N SER A 195 33.82 12.65 -28.75
CA SER A 195 34.02 12.49 -30.21
C SER A 195 33.37 13.59 -31.05
N ASP A 196 32.26 14.17 -30.57
CA ASP A 196 31.54 15.26 -31.28
C ASP A 196 32.23 16.63 -31.19
N SER A 197 33.29 16.77 -30.39
CA SER A 197 34.03 18.04 -30.21
C SER A 197 35.09 18.32 -31.28
N SER A 198 35.43 17.37 -32.15
CA SER A 198 36.60 17.50 -33.05
C SER A 198 36.28 17.77 -34.53
N GLY A 199 34.99 17.95 -34.88
CA GLY A 199 34.51 17.94 -36.27
C GLY A 199 34.20 19.28 -36.94
N VAL A 200 34.70 20.43 -36.45
CA VAL A 200 34.42 21.74 -37.09
C VAL A 200 35.70 22.53 -37.34
N SER A 201 36.37 22.24 -38.45
CA SER A 201 37.16 23.25 -39.18
C SER A 201 37.45 22.79 -40.60
N SER A 202 36.79 23.43 -41.58
CA SER A 202 37.32 23.80 -42.91
C SER A 202 36.20 24.46 -43.72
N ALA A 203 36.22 25.79 -43.81
CA ALA A 203 35.41 26.54 -44.76
C ALA A 203 36.13 26.60 -46.12
N PRO A 204 35.46 26.33 -47.27
CA PRO A 204 36.05 26.60 -48.57
C PRO A 204 35.72 28.04 -49.01
N SER A 205 36.79 28.81 -49.24
CA SER A 205 36.77 30.13 -49.88
C SER A 205 36.82 29.99 -51.41
N HIS A 206 35.70 30.20 -52.09
CA HIS A 206 35.66 30.58 -53.51
C HIS A 206 34.23 31.01 -53.85
N LEU A 207 34.03 32.26 -54.29
CA LEU A 207 32.95 32.74 -55.19
C LEU A 207 32.92 34.27 -55.18
N SER A 208 33.69 34.90 -56.08
CA SER A 208 33.36 36.21 -56.64
C SER A 208 34.15 36.40 -57.92
N ASP A 209 33.50 36.11 -59.05
CA ASP A 209 33.54 36.90 -60.28
C ASP A 209 32.67 36.16 -61.30
N ASP A 210 31.54 36.75 -61.65
CA ASP A 210 31.15 36.95 -63.06
C ASP A 210 29.80 37.68 -63.17
N GLU A 211 29.94 38.92 -63.62
CA GLU A 211 29.26 39.48 -64.81
C GLU A 211 27.74 39.73 -64.79
N ALA A 212 27.41 40.98 -64.44
CA ALA A 212 26.17 41.64 -64.84
C ALA A 212 26.39 42.40 -66.15
N MET A 213 25.86 41.90 -67.27
CA MET A 213 25.60 42.68 -68.50
C MET A 213 24.43 42.04 -69.28
N GLY A 214 23.32 42.77 -69.43
CA GLY A 214 22.22 42.32 -70.28
C GLY A 214 20.87 43.03 -70.14
N ALA A 215 20.85 44.37 -70.22
CA ALA A 215 19.86 45.19 -70.95
C ALA A 215 20.25 46.67 -70.88
#